data_AF-A0A432EG16-F1
#
_entry.id   AF-A0A432EG16-F1
#
_cell.length_a   1.000
_cell.length_b   1.000
_cell.length_c   1.000
_cell.angle_alpha   90.00
_cell.angle_beta   90.00
_cell.angle_gamma   90.00
#
_symmetry.space_group_name_H-M   'P 1'
#
loop_
_entity.id
_entity.type
_entity.pdbx_description
1 polymer ?
#
loop_
_entity_poly.entity_id
_entity_poly.type
_entity_poly.pdbx_seq_one_letter_code
_entity_poly.pdbx_strand_id
1 'polypeptide(L)' 'SDLKLFARFFKKLLKNGVLIPPSQFEAWFLSTAHDEKVLTEALERIEKGIKEL' A
#
# COMPACT_ATOMS: atom_id res chain seq x y z
N SER A 1 14.32 9.64 -6.84
CA SER A 1 13.69 9.22 -5.57
C SER A 1 12.94 10.41 -5.00
N ASP A 2 11.64 10.28 -4.70
CA ASP A 2 10.81 11.33 -4.09
C ASP A 2 10.27 10.85 -2.74
N LEU A 3 11.00 11.20 -1.68
CA LEU A 3 10.67 10.81 -0.31
C LEU A 3 9.37 11.45 0.20
N LYS A 4 9.04 12.67 -0.26
CA LYS A 4 7.84 13.37 0.20
C LYS A 4 6.60 12.75 -0.42
N LEU A 5 6.65 12.43 -1.71
CA LEU A 5 5.57 11.72 -2.39
C LEU A 5 5.35 10.34 -1.77
N PHE A 6 6.41 9.59 -1.52
CA PHE A 6 6.29 8.28 -0.86
C PHE A 6 5.69 8.39 0.55
N ALA A 7 6.11 9.37 1.36
CA ALA A 7 5.54 9.57 2.68
C ALA A 7 4.03 9.89 2.65
N ARG A 8 3.56 10.63 1.64
CA ARG A 8 2.11 10.85 1.42
C ARG A 8 1.41 9.57 1.01
N PHE A 9 1.97 8.83 0.05
CA PHE A 9 1.47 7.54 -0.42
C PHE A 9 1.33 6.53 0.74
N PHE A 10 2.38 6.33 1.53
CA PHE A 10 2.38 5.47 2.70
C PHE A 10 1.25 5.83 3.68
N LYS A 11 1.14 7.11 4.07
CA LYS A 11 0.08 7.58 4.97
C LYS A 11 -1.31 7.35 4.40
N LYS A 12 -1.45 7.46 3.08
CA LYS A 12 -2.73 7.31 2.40
C LYS A 12 -3.18 5.85 2.29
N LEU A 13 -2.25 4.94 2.01
CA LEU A 13 -2.50 3.51 2.05
C LEU A 13 -2.84 3.05 3.47
N LEU A 14 -2.08 3.52 4.47
CA LEU A 14 -2.35 3.19 5.87
C LEU A 14 -3.76 3.64 6.30
N LYS A 15 -4.18 4.84 5.89
CA LYS A 15 -5.56 5.33 6.14
C LYS A 15 -6.63 4.47 5.45
N ASN A 16 -6.33 3.92 4.28
CA ASN A 16 -7.21 3.01 3.56
C ASN A 16 -7.09 1.54 4.02
N GLY A 17 -6.36 1.27 5.11
CA GLY A 17 -6.25 -0.05 5.72
C GLY A 17 -5.29 -0.99 5.01
N VAL A 18 -4.30 -0.46 4.28
CA VAL A 18 -3.22 -1.24 3.66
C VAL A 18 -1.89 -0.79 4.26
N LEU A 19 -1.24 -1.68 5.02
CA LEU A 19 0.09 -1.45 5.55
C LEU A 19 1.13 -1.97 4.55
N ILE A 20 1.95 -1.06 4.04
CA ILE A 20 3.10 -1.37 3.18
C ILE A 20 4.40 -1.13 3.97
N PRO A 21 5.58 -1.56 3.48
CA PRO A 21 6.84 -1.21 4.12
C PRO A 21 7.01 0.31 4.29
N PRO A 22 7.54 0.79 5.43
CA PRO A 22 7.64 2.22 5.73
C PRO A 22 8.72 2.97 4.93
N SER A 23 9.44 2.29 4.02
CA SER A 23 10.46 2.88 3.16
C SER A 23 10.30 2.46 1.70
N GLN A 24 10.53 3.40 0.77
CA GLN A 24 10.58 3.10 -0.68
C GLN A 24 11.77 2.22 -1.08
N PHE A 25 12.70 1.96 -0.14
CA PHE A 25 13.87 1.12 -0.33
C PHE A 25 13.69 -0.29 0.25
N GLU A 26 12.51 -0.62 0.77
CA GLU A 26 12.17 -1.94 1.31
C GLU A 26 11.29 -2.75 0.33
N ALA A 27 11.48 -4.06 0.35
CA ALA A 27 10.67 -4.99 -0.42
C ALA A 27 9.34 -5.33 0.28
N TRP A 28 8.34 -5.73 -0.50
CA TRP A 28 7.06 -6.20 0.01
C TRP A 28 7.12 -7.71 0.20
N PHE A 29 6.48 -8.21 1.25
CA PHE A 29 6.41 -9.65 1.54
C PHE A 29 4.96 -10.10 1.57
N LEU A 30 4.70 -11.24 0.95
CA LEU A 30 3.40 -11.91 0.97
C LEU A 30 3.53 -13.20 1.79
N SER A 31 2.39 -13.67 2.28
CA SER A 31 2.28 -14.96 2.97
C SER A 31 1.18 -15.80 2.34
N THR A 32 1.14 -17.09 2.67
CA THR A 32 0.08 -18.01 2.22
C THR A 32 -1.31 -17.64 2.74
N ALA A 33 -1.42 -16.71 3.69
CA ALA A 33 -2.71 -16.16 4.15
C ALA A 33 -3.30 -15.11 3.19
N HIS A 34 -2.50 -14.58 2.24
CA HIS A 34 -2.97 -13.62 1.24
C HIS A 34 -3.59 -14.36 0.05
N ASP A 35 -4.85 -14.75 0.18
CA ASP A 35 -5.63 -15.35 -0.90
C ASP A 35 -6.06 -14.31 -1.95
N GLU A 36 -6.68 -14.78 -3.04
CA GLU A 36 -7.10 -13.93 -4.16
C GLU A 36 -8.09 -12.83 -3.73
N LYS A 37 -8.97 -13.13 -2.76
CA LYS A 37 -9.94 -12.16 -2.23
C LYS A 37 -9.23 -11.04 -1.49
N VAL A 38 -8.29 -11.38 -0.59
CA VAL A 38 -7.49 -10.41 0.15
C VAL A 38 -6.65 -9.55 -0.80
N LEU A 39 -6.05 -10.16 -1.82
CA LEU A 39 -5.26 -9.43 -2.82
C LEU A 39 -6.11 -8.46 -3.63
N THR A 40 -7.31 -8.88 -4.05
CA THR A 40 -8.24 -8.02 -4.80
C THR A 40 -8.67 -6.82 -3.96
N GLU A 41 -9.07 -7.05 -2.71
CA GLU A 41 -9.44 -5.98 -1.78
C GLU A 41 -8.28 -5.01 -1.50
N ALA A 42 -7.05 -5.54 -1.36
CA ALA A 42 -5.86 -4.72 -1.17
C ALA A 42 -5.60 -3.82 -2.41
N LEU A 43 -5.73 -4.36 -3.62
CA LEU A 43 -5.56 -3.59 -4.87
C LEU A 43 -6.59 -2.46 -4.99
N GLU A 44 -7.86 -2.72 -4.69
CA GLU A 44 -8.92 -1.70 -4.71
C GLU A 44 -8.62 -0.56 -3.72
N ARG A 45 -8.18 -0.91 -2.50
CA ARG A 45 -7.80 0.07 -1.47
C ARG A 45 -6.54 0.86 -1.87
N ILE A 46 -5.58 0.22 -2.53
CA ILE A 46 -4.38 0.89 -3.06
C ILE A 46 -4.77 1.87 -4.15
N GLU A 47 -5.60 1.46 -5.11
CA GLU A 47 -6.08 2.32 -6.20
C GLU A 47 -6.83 3.54 -5.64
N LYS A 48 -7.70 3.32 -4.65
CA LYS A 48 -8.38 4.40 -3.93
C LYS A 48 -7.38 5.35 -3.27
N GLY A 49 -6.37 4.82 -2.59
CA GLY A 49 -5.32 5.62 -1.96
C GLY A 49 -4.53 6.46 -2.97
N ILE A 50 -4.27 5.93 -4.17
CA ILE A 50 -3.60 6.65 -5.26
C ILE A 50 -4.48 7.77 -5.83
N LYS A 51 -5.77 7.53 -6.03
CA LYS A 51 -6.72 8.55 -6.54
C LYS A 51 -6.90 9.75 -5.61
N GLU A 52 -6.66 9.54 -4.32
CA GLU A 52 -6.83 10.56 -3.28
C GLU A 52 -5.52 11.30 -2.92
N LEU A 53 -4.46 11.13 -3.72
CA LEU A 53 -3.08 11.57 -3.49
C LEU A 53 -2.76 12.85 -4.26
#